data_AF-X1VZY3-F1
#
_entry.id   AF-X1VZY3-F1
#
_cell.length_a   1.000
_cell.length_b   1.000
_cell.length_c   1.000
_cell.angle_alpha   90.00
_cell.angle_beta   90.00
_cell.angle_gamma   90.00
#
_symmetry.space_group_name_H-M   'P 1'
#
loop_
_entity.id
_entity.type
_entity.pdbx_description
1 polymer ?
#
loop_
_entity_poly.entity_id
_entity_poly.type
_entity_poly.pdbx_seq_one_letter_code
_entity_poly.pdbx_strand_id
1 'polypeptide(L)'
;LWNKYGEAILSDNLDIFKKQQHEFLRVLILQALNRPPNPPTNMIQFKSDGKTILKIGKATNEKTVILKSKVSDPDGNKARLQIELRRLDEYEGKFDEDKGGLQQSDLFEDNSEVLIPIYGLNDGHYHWRARVIDEYGICSEWVSFGGNPDSAVDFTVCQEFIAPIITSPLKIISVPPYYIGDTINAKFTITNEDSIPITFSVLTAGGRDP
;
A
#
# COMPACT_ATOMS: atom_id res chain seq x y z
N LEU A 1 -39.61 15.73 -24.11
CA LEU A 1 -38.87 16.22 -25.29
C LEU A 1 -39.68 17.22 -26.12
N TRP A 2 -40.92 16.91 -26.50
CA TRP A 2 -41.76 17.78 -27.35
C TRP A 2 -41.92 19.23 -26.84
N ASN A 3 -42.16 19.45 -25.55
CA ASN A 3 -42.26 20.81 -24.99
C ASN A 3 -40.93 21.57 -25.09
N LYS A 4 -39.79 20.92 -24.81
CA LYS A 4 -38.44 21.52 -24.94
C LYS A 4 -38.08 21.85 -26.39
N TYR A 5 -38.54 21.03 -27.34
CA TYR A 5 -38.34 21.25 -28.78
C TYR A 5 -39.16 22.45 -29.25
N GLY A 6 -40.43 22.56 -28.83
CA GLY A 6 -41.29 23.71 -29.11
C GLY A 6 -40.73 25.01 -28.52
N GLU A 7 -40.24 24.98 -27.28
CA GLU A 7 -39.56 26.12 -26.65
C GLU A 7 -38.31 26.55 -27.42
N ALA A 8 -37.48 25.60 -27.87
CA ALA A 8 -36.27 25.90 -28.65
C ALA A 8 -36.57 26.52 -30.01
N ILE A 9 -37.70 26.16 -30.64
CA ILE A 9 -38.19 26.82 -31.87
C ILE A 9 -38.64 28.25 -31.55
N LEU A 10 -39.46 28.43 -30.50
CA LEU A 10 -39.98 29.73 -30.12
C LEU A 10 -38.89 30.71 -29.66
N SER A 11 -37.77 30.20 -29.16
CA SER A 11 -36.62 30.99 -28.69
C SER A 11 -35.50 31.15 -29.72
N ASP A 12 -35.72 30.78 -30.99
CA ASP A 12 -34.71 30.82 -32.08
C ASP A 12 -33.38 30.09 -31.73
N ASN A 13 -33.46 29.06 -30.88
CA ASN A 13 -32.31 28.35 -30.31
C ASN A 13 -32.23 26.87 -30.78
N LEU A 14 -32.92 26.56 -31.87
CA LEU A 14 -33.15 25.20 -32.33
C LEU A 14 -31.84 24.45 -32.65
N ASP A 15 -30.86 25.12 -33.23
CA ASP A 15 -29.59 24.49 -33.62
C ASP A 15 -28.74 24.09 -32.41
N ILE A 16 -28.68 24.94 -31.37
CA ILE A 16 -27.99 24.62 -30.11
C ILE A 16 -28.72 23.48 -29.41
N PHE A 17 -30.06 23.50 -29.37
CA PHE A 17 -30.84 22.42 -28.78
C PHE A 17 -30.58 21.08 -29.50
N LYS A 18 -30.61 21.06 -30.84
CA LYS A 18 -30.29 19.86 -31.64
C LYS A 18 -28.88 19.36 -31.36
N LYS A 19 -27.88 20.25 -31.28
CA LYS A 19 -26.50 19.89 -30.95
C LYS A 19 -26.41 19.26 -29.55
N GLN A 20 -27.10 19.81 -28.56
CA GLN A 20 -27.16 19.24 -27.21
C GLN A 20 -27.83 17.86 -27.20
N GLN A 21 -28.95 17.68 -27.92
CA GLN A 21 -29.60 16.37 -28.02
C GLN A 21 -28.71 15.35 -28.74
N HIS A 22 -27.98 15.78 -29.77
CA HIS A 22 -27.02 14.93 -30.48
C HIS A 22 -25.89 14.48 -29.55
N GLU A 23 -25.26 15.40 -28.81
CA GLU A 23 -24.21 15.04 -27.84
C GLU A 23 -24.77 14.15 -26.72
N PHE A 24 -25.98 14.42 -26.24
CA PHE A 24 -26.64 13.56 -25.25
C PHE A 24 -26.83 12.13 -25.78
N LEU A 25 -27.39 11.98 -26.98
CA LEU A 25 -27.56 10.68 -27.62
C LEU A 25 -26.22 10.00 -27.89
N ARG A 26 -25.20 10.74 -28.32
CA ARG A 26 -23.85 10.23 -28.53
C ARG A 26 -23.26 9.65 -27.25
N VAL A 27 -23.31 10.39 -26.14
CA VAL A 27 -22.83 9.92 -24.83
C VAL A 27 -23.62 8.70 -24.36
N LEU A 28 -24.95 8.73 -24.51
CA LEU A 28 -25.81 7.62 -24.10
C LEU A 28 -25.52 6.34 -24.90
N ILE A 29 -25.24 6.47 -26.20
CA ILE A 29 -24.85 5.34 -27.05
C ILE A 29 -23.45 4.84 -26.68
N LEU A 30 -22.49 5.73 -26.44
CA LEU A 30 -21.14 5.33 -25.99
C LEU A 30 -21.19 4.54 -24.69
N GLN A 31 -21.98 5.00 -23.70
CA GLN A 31 -22.19 4.28 -22.45
C GLN A 31 -22.92 2.95 -22.65
N ALA A 32 -23.92 2.89 -23.53
CA ALA A 32 -24.70 1.68 -23.78
C ALA A 32 -23.89 0.58 -24.49
N LEU A 33 -22.84 0.96 -25.23
CA LEU A 33 -21.94 0.04 -25.93
C LEU A 33 -20.65 -0.21 -25.16
N ASN A 34 -20.46 0.47 -24.02
CA ASN A 34 -19.24 0.38 -23.23
C ASN A 34 -19.10 -1.01 -22.60
N ARG A 35 -17.97 -1.66 -22.86
CA ARG A 35 -17.63 -2.96 -22.28
C ARG A 35 -16.87 -2.73 -20.98
N PRO A 36 -16.98 -3.65 -20.00
CA PRO A 36 -16.16 -3.58 -18.82
C PRO A 36 -14.66 -3.57 -19.18
N PRO A 37 -13.84 -2.85 -18.40
CA PRO A 37 -12.40 -2.93 -18.57
C PRO A 37 -11.89 -4.36 -18.36
N ASN A 38 -10.69 -4.64 -18.86
CA ASN A 38 -10.06 -5.92 -18.58
C ASN A 38 -9.64 -6.00 -17.09
N PRO A 39 -9.62 -7.20 -16.49
CA PRO A 39 -9.02 -7.38 -15.18
C PRO A 39 -7.56 -6.91 -15.15
N PRO A 40 -7.06 -6.41 -14.00
CA PRO A 40 -5.69 -5.94 -13.88
C PRO A 40 -4.68 -7.05 -14.22
N THR A 41 -3.59 -6.67 -14.90
CA THR A 41 -2.50 -7.59 -15.28
C THR A 41 -1.14 -7.05 -14.83
N ASN A 42 -0.09 -7.88 -14.86
CA ASN A 42 1.26 -7.50 -14.42
C ASN A 42 1.29 -6.93 -12.99
N MET A 43 0.51 -7.55 -12.08
CA MET A 43 0.46 -7.12 -10.69
C MET A 43 1.80 -7.38 -10.00
N ILE A 44 2.32 -6.37 -9.31
CA ILE A 44 3.59 -6.43 -8.57
C ILE A 44 3.42 -5.62 -7.29
N GLN A 45 4.11 -6.04 -6.22
CA GLN A 45 4.28 -5.24 -5.02
C GLN A 45 5.77 -4.89 -4.82
N PHE A 46 6.02 -3.64 -4.43
CA PHE A 46 7.35 -3.11 -4.18
C PHE A 46 7.46 -2.61 -2.75
N LYS A 47 8.72 -2.49 -2.29
CA LYS A 47 9.09 -1.66 -1.15
C LYS A 47 8.77 -0.17 -1.41
N SER A 48 8.96 0.66 -0.40
CA SER A 48 8.66 2.11 -0.42
C SER A 48 9.41 2.90 -1.50
N ASP A 49 10.50 2.37 -2.05
CA ASP A 49 11.25 2.97 -3.15
C ASP A 49 10.57 2.85 -4.53
N GLY A 50 9.49 2.07 -4.63
CA GLY A 50 8.75 1.81 -5.87
C GLY A 50 9.55 1.04 -6.93
N LYS A 51 10.68 0.42 -6.56
CA LYS A 51 11.60 -0.26 -7.48
C LYS A 51 11.99 -1.66 -6.99
N THR A 52 12.25 -1.80 -5.70
CA THR A 52 12.67 -3.07 -5.11
C THR A 52 11.45 -3.97 -4.93
N ILE A 53 11.39 -5.05 -5.69
CA ILE A 53 10.29 -6.02 -5.63
C ILE A 53 10.23 -6.65 -4.24
N LEU A 54 9.08 -6.53 -3.58
CA LEU A 54 8.77 -7.26 -2.36
C LEU A 54 8.14 -8.60 -2.78
N LYS A 55 8.94 -9.67 -2.79
CA LYS A 55 8.45 -10.99 -3.25
C LYS A 55 7.28 -11.48 -2.37
N ILE A 56 6.39 -12.28 -2.97
CA ILE A 56 5.24 -12.89 -2.28
C ILE A 56 5.69 -13.58 -0.99
N GLY A 57 4.94 -13.36 0.09
CA GLY A 57 5.17 -13.90 1.42
C GLY A 57 6.38 -13.33 2.16
N LYS A 58 7.07 -12.32 1.61
CA LYS A 58 8.24 -11.71 2.29
C LYS A 58 7.82 -10.58 3.22
N ALA A 59 8.70 -10.34 4.20
CA ALA A 59 8.55 -9.28 5.17
C ALA A 59 9.27 -7.99 4.74
N THR A 60 8.78 -6.86 5.24
CA THR A 60 9.43 -5.56 5.17
C THR A 60 9.30 -4.85 6.51
N ASN A 61 10.31 -4.05 6.87
CA ASN A 61 10.28 -3.15 8.03
C ASN A 61 9.77 -1.74 7.68
N GLU A 62 9.42 -1.51 6.42
CA GLU A 62 8.90 -0.25 5.92
C GLU A 62 7.39 -0.17 6.13
N LYS A 63 6.91 0.98 6.60
CA LYS A 63 5.47 1.25 6.83
C LYS A 63 4.75 1.70 5.55
N THR A 64 5.42 1.56 4.40
CA THR A 64 4.92 1.93 3.07
C THR A 64 5.26 0.83 2.08
N VAL A 65 4.28 0.45 1.26
CA VAL A 65 4.48 -0.42 0.10
C VAL A 65 3.90 0.24 -1.14
N ILE A 66 4.42 -0.09 -2.32
CA ILE A 66 3.89 0.41 -3.58
C ILE A 66 3.30 -0.76 -4.36
N LEU A 67 2.02 -0.69 -4.66
CA LEU A 67 1.31 -1.73 -5.41
C LEU A 67 1.16 -1.28 -6.85
N LYS A 68 1.49 -2.17 -7.79
CA LYS A 68 1.49 -1.88 -9.23
C LYS A 68 0.57 -2.83 -9.96
N SER A 69 -0.13 -2.33 -10.96
CA SER A 69 -0.77 -3.13 -11.99
C SER A 69 -0.84 -2.39 -13.32
N LYS A 70 -0.94 -3.12 -14.42
CA LYS A 70 -1.37 -2.59 -15.71
C LYS A 70 -2.90 -2.55 -15.76
N VAL A 71 -3.44 -1.44 -16.24
CA VAL A 71 -4.88 -1.27 -16.54
C VAL A 71 -5.09 -1.31 -18.05
N SER A 72 -6.21 -1.88 -18.50
CA SER A 72 -6.60 -1.80 -19.91
C SER A 72 -8.11 -1.94 -20.10
N ASP A 73 -8.60 -1.36 -21.18
CA ASP A 73 -10.01 -1.30 -21.52
C ASP A 73 -10.23 -1.71 -23.00
N PRO A 74 -11.15 -2.66 -23.30
CA PRO A 74 -11.39 -3.12 -24.67
C PRO A 74 -11.87 -2.04 -25.65
N ASP A 75 -12.47 -0.96 -25.14
CA ASP A 75 -12.95 0.19 -25.92
C ASP A 75 -11.94 1.34 -25.96
N GLY A 76 -10.80 1.19 -25.27
CA GLY A 76 -9.73 2.19 -25.22
C GLY A 76 -10.02 3.36 -24.29
N ASN A 77 -10.98 3.21 -23.38
CA ASN A 77 -11.33 4.24 -22.41
C ASN A 77 -10.21 4.46 -21.39
N LYS A 78 -10.22 5.64 -20.76
CA LYS A 78 -9.38 5.86 -19.59
C LYS A 78 -9.84 4.98 -18.44
N ALA A 79 -8.89 4.53 -17.65
CA ALA A 79 -9.14 3.61 -16.56
C ALA A 79 -8.28 3.92 -15.34
N ARG A 80 -8.77 3.56 -14.16
CA ARG A 80 -8.06 3.66 -12.89
C ARG A 80 -7.93 2.28 -12.25
N LEU A 81 -6.89 2.11 -11.45
CA LEU A 81 -6.70 0.94 -10.62
C LEU A 81 -7.41 1.15 -9.28
N GLN A 82 -8.18 0.18 -8.83
CA GLN A 82 -8.69 0.10 -7.46
C GLN A 82 -8.12 -1.14 -6.79
N ILE A 83 -7.68 -0.99 -5.55
CA ILE A 83 -7.09 -2.03 -4.72
C ILE A 83 -7.95 -2.17 -3.48
N GLU A 84 -8.12 -3.41 -3.03
CA GLU A 84 -8.52 -3.70 -1.66
C GLU A 84 -7.36 -4.39 -0.94
N LEU A 85 -6.83 -3.73 0.10
CA LEU A 85 -5.78 -4.26 0.95
C LEU A 85 -6.36 -4.58 2.33
N ARG A 86 -6.09 -5.80 2.81
CA ARG A 86 -6.62 -6.30 4.07
C ARG A 86 -5.53 -6.97 4.88
N ARG A 87 -5.62 -6.89 6.21
CA ARG A 87 -4.82 -7.74 7.10
C ARG A 87 -5.55 -9.05 7.36
N LEU A 88 -4.82 -10.15 7.45
CA LEU A 88 -5.42 -11.46 7.73
C LEU A 88 -6.06 -11.58 9.13
N ASP A 89 -5.67 -10.72 10.08
CA ASP A 89 -6.28 -10.64 11.40
C ASP A 89 -7.46 -9.65 11.49
N GLU A 90 -7.76 -8.93 10.40
CA GLU A 90 -8.94 -8.08 10.27
C GLU A 90 -10.02 -8.81 9.48
N TYR A 91 -11.23 -8.89 10.04
CA TYR A 91 -12.38 -9.54 9.38
C TYR A 91 -12.10 -10.96 8.88
N GLU A 92 -11.28 -11.72 9.62
CA GLU A 92 -10.85 -13.08 9.25
C GLU A 92 -10.11 -13.14 7.89
N GLY A 93 -9.49 -12.04 7.45
CA GLY A 93 -8.84 -11.95 6.15
C GLY A 93 -9.83 -12.01 4.98
N LYS A 94 -11.10 -11.64 5.19
CA LYS A 94 -12.08 -11.58 4.11
C LYS A 94 -12.01 -10.22 3.43
N PHE A 95 -12.08 -10.25 2.11
CA PHE A 95 -12.36 -9.06 1.32
C PHE A 95 -13.86 -8.71 1.39
N ASP A 96 -14.15 -7.44 1.60
CA ASP A 96 -15.49 -6.87 1.74
C ASP A 96 -15.44 -5.36 1.42
N GLU A 97 -16.06 -4.97 0.32
CA GLU A 97 -16.06 -3.59 -0.19
C GLU A 97 -16.71 -2.60 0.80
N ASP A 98 -17.62 -3.07 1.66
CA ASP A 98 -18.32 -2.25 2.65
C ASP A 98 -17.51 -2.06 3.95
N LYS A 99 -16.37 -2.76 4.09
CA LYS A 99 -15.48 -2.70 5.28
C LYS A 99 -14.24 -1.85 5.06
N GLY A 100 -14.23 -1.02 4.01
CA GLY A 100 -13.09 -0.16 3.68
C GLY A 100 -11.87 -0.96 3.22
N GLY A 101 -10.68 -0.39 3.36
CA GLY A 101 -9.44 -0.98 2.81
C GLY A 101 -9.28 -0.74 1.31
N LEU A 102 -10.15 0.08 0.71
CA LEU A 102 -10.09 0.46 -0.69
C LEU A 102 -9.15 1.65 -0.91
N GLN A 103 -8.28 1.53 -1.91
CA GLN A 103 -7.48 2.63 -2.45
C GLN A 103 -7.65 2.66 -3.96
N GLN A 104 -7.61 3.84 -4.56
CA GLN A 104 -7.77 4.00 -5.99
C GLN A 104 -6.83 5.07 -6.53
N SER A 105 -6.42 4.89 -7.78
CA SER A 105 -5.64 5.88 -8.50
C SER A 105 -6.53 6.93 -9.19
N ASP A 106 -5.89 7.95 -9.76
CA ASP A 106 -6.50 8.77 -10.81
C ASP A 106 -6.80 7.94 -12.07
N LEU A 107 -7.48 8.55 -13.04
CA LEU A 107 -7.69 7.98 -14.36
C LEU A 107 -6.41 8.13 -15.21
N PHE A 108 -6.00 7.02 -15.83
CA PHE A 108 -4.89 6.95 -16.76
C PHE A 108 -5.38 6.53 -18.15
N GLU A 109 -4.57 6.81 -19.17
CA GLU A 109 -4.84 6.32 -20.53
C GLU A 109 -4.84 4.78 -20.55
N ASP A 110 -5.56 4.20 -21.51
CA ASP A 110 -5.57 2.76 -21.73
C ASP A 110 -4.14 2.18 -21.83
N ASN A 111 -3.98 0.95 -21.38
CA ASN A 111 -2.72 0.21 -21.32
C ASN A 111 -1.62 0.79 -20.40
N SER A 112 -1.94 1.75 -19.53
CA SER A 112 -0.99 2.32 -18.57
C SER A 112 -0.58 1.36 -17.45
N GLU A 113 0.65 1.49 -16.97
CA GLU A 113 1.10 0.90 -15.71
C GLU A 113 0.87 1.90 -14.57
N VAL A 114 0.08 1.49 -13.57
CA VAL A 114 -0.35 2.33 -12.45
C VAL A 114 0.33 1.85 -11.18
N LEU A 115 0.84 2.79 -10.38
CA LEU A 115 1.41 2.55 -9.07
C LEU A 115 0.58 3.28 -8.00
N ILE A 116 0.18 2.56 -6.95
CA ILE A 116 -0.54 3.10 -5.80
C ILE A 116 0.34 2.93 -4.56
N PRO A 117 0.83 4.04 -3.96
CA PRO A 117 1.50 3.97 -2.68
C PRO A 117 0.49 3.76 -1.54
N ILE A 118 0.78 2.81 -0.65
CA ILE A 118 0.01 2.59 0.58
C ILE A 118 0.89 2.97 1.76
N TYR A 119 0.50 4.01 2.48
CA TYR A 119 1.27 4.59 3.59
C TYR A 119 0.71 4.18 4.95
N GLY A 120 1.54 4.25 5.99
CA GLY A 120 1.10 4.13 7.38
C GLY A 120 0.60 2.73 7.75
N LEU A 121 1.16 1.69 7.13
CA LEU A 121 0.81 0.31 7.43
C LEU A 121 1.20 -0.06 8.86
N ASN A 122 0.28 -0.70 9.58
CA ASN A 122 0.57 -1.29 10.87
C ASN A 122 1.35 -2.60 10.69
N ASP A 123 1.96 -3.10 11.76
CA ASP A 123 2.55 -4.43 11.72
C ASP A 123 1.43 -5.48 11.55
N GLY A 124 1.66 -6.45 10.66
CA GLY A 124 0.67 -7.46 10.34
C GLY A 124 0.96 -8.20 9.03
N HIS A 125 0.15 -9.23 8.79
CA HIS A 125 0.15 -10.01 7.56
C HIS A 125 -0.92 -9.48 6.62
N TYR A 126 -0.51 -9.12 5.41
CA TYR A 126 -1.37 -8.48 4.44
C TYR A 126 -1.59 -9.38 3.22
N HIS A 127 -2.76 -9.23 2.64
CA HIS A 127 -3.13 -9.76 1.34
C HIS A 127 -3.98 -8.73 0.59
N TRP A 128 -3.92 -8.74 -0.73
CA TRP A 128 -4.61 -7.74 -1.53
C TRP A 128 -5.15 -8.27 -2.86
N ARG A 129 -6.18 -7.58 -3.35
CA ARG A 129 -6.75 -7.78 -4.67
C ARG A 129 -6.91 -6.45 -5.39
N ALA A 130 -7.03 -6.50 -6.70
CA ALA A 130 -7.24 -5.32 -7.53
C ALA A 130 -8.35 -5.52 -8.56
N ARG A 131 -8.98 -4.43 -8.96
CA ARG A 131 -9.84 -4.34 -10.15
C ARG A 131 -9.57 -3.05 -10.90
N VAL A 132 -10.03 -2.98 -12.14
CA VAL A 132 -9.95 -1.79 -12.99
C VAL A 132 -11.33 -1.16 -13.06
N ILE A 133 -11.38 0.18 -13.02
CA ILE A 133 -12.62 0.94 -13.20
C ILE A 133 -12.41 1.94 -14.33
N ASP A 134 -13.28 1.94 -15.32
CA ASP A 134 -13.20 2.89 -16.42
C ASP A 134 -13.68 4.31 -16.03
N GLU A 135 -13.59 5.25 -16.96
CA GLU A 135 -14.03 6.64 -16.77
C GLU A 135 -15.56 6.79 -16.63
N TYR A 136 -16.33 5.77 -17.01
CA TYR A 136 -17.78 5.72 -16.88
C TYR A 136 -18.25 4.98 -15.62
N GLY A 137 -17.32 4.42 -14.84
CA GLY A 137 -17.58 3.73 -13.57
C GLY A 137 -17.85 2.23 -13.71
N ILE A 138 -17.69 1.63 -14.89
CA ILE A 138 -17.81 0.17 -15.05
C ILE A 138 -16.55 -0.49 -14.49
N CYS A 139 -16.76 -1.54 -13.70
CA CYS A 139 -15.71 -2.27 -13.02
C CYS A 139 -15.39 -3.57 -13.76
N SER A 140 -14.12 -3.97 -13.75
CA SER A 140 -13.72 -5.34 -14.06
C SER A 140 -13.89 -6.27 -12.85
N GLU A 141 -13.75 -7.57 -13.08
CA GLU A 141 -13.66 -8.55 -12.00
C GLU A 141 -12.44 -8.30 -11.12
N TRP A 142 -12.56 -8.65 -9.84
CA TRP A 142 -11.44 -8.63 -8.90
C TRP A 142 -10.42 -9.72 -9.21
N VAL A 143 -9.14 -9.40 -9.04
CA VAL A 143 -8.01 -10.34 -9.15
C VAL A 143 -7.20 -10.28 -7.87
N SER A 144 -7.10 -11.41 -7.16
CA SER A 144 -6.23 -11.55 -6.00
C SER A 144 -4.76 -11.61 -6.44
N PHE A 145 -3.89 -10.97 -5.66
CA PHE A 145 -2.46 -10.96 -5.96
C PHE A 145 -1.82 -12.34 -5.73
N GLY A 146 -0.69 -12.56 -6.40
CA GLY A 146 0.23 -13.66 -6.13
C GLY A 146 -0.16 -15.06 -6.64
N GLY A 147 -1.39 -15.25 -7.11
CA GLY A 147 -1.85 -16.57 -7.60
C GLY A 147 -1.96 -17.62 -6.49
N ASN A 148 -2.08 -17.15 -5.25
CA ASN A 148 -2.30 -17.94 -4.04
C ASN A 148 -3.75 -17.76 -3.53
N PRO A 149 -4.24 -18.64 -2.64
CA PRO A 149 -5.52 -18.43 -1.98
C PRO A 149 -5.54 -17.10 -1.21
N ASP A 150 -6.72 -16.48 -1.08
CA ASP A 150 -6.89 -15.24 -0.33
C ASP A 150 -6.46 -15.34 1.14
N SER A 151 -6.43 -16.55 1.71
CA SER A 151 -5.94 -16.77 3.08
C SER A 151 -4.42 -16.76 3.22
N ALA A 152 -3.67 -16.70 2.11
CA ALA A 152 -2.21 -16.69 2.13
C ALA A 152 -1.66 -15.27 2.23
N VAL A 153 -0.47 -15.15 2.81
CA VAL A 153 0.21 -13.87 3.05
C VAL A 153 0.90 -13.41 1.78
N ASP A 154 0.54 -12.23 1.28
CA ASP A 154 1.22 -11.59 0.16
C ASP A 154 2.48 -10.86 0.62
N PHE A 155 2.40 -10.17 1.77
CA PHE A 155 3.56 -9.61 2.46
C PHE A 155 3.28 -9.42 3.95
N THR A 156 4.36 -9.27 4.72
CA THR A 156 4.29 -8.93 6.14
C THR A 156 4.96 -7.60 6.39
N VAL A 157 4.31 -6.73 7.16
CA VAL A 157 4.95 -5.56 7.75
C VAL A 157 5.33 -5.94 9.17
N CYS A 158 6.62 -5.88 9.49
CA CYS A 158 7.10 -6.11 10.84
C CYS A 158 8.31 -5.24 11.12
N GLN A 159 8.33 -4.60 12.27
CA GLN A 159 9.52 -3.90 12.72
C GLN A 159 10.64 -4.91 13.03
N GLU A 160 11.79 -4.76 12.37
CA GLU A 160 13.00 -5.46 12.78
C GLU A 160 13.52 -4.81 14.05
N PHE A 161 13.71 -5.59 15.11
CA PHE A 161 14.34 -5.14 16.35
C PHE A 161 15.84 -5.35 16.24
N ILE A 162 16.60 -4.27 16.30
CA ILE A 162 18.06 -4.37 16.42
C ILE A 162 18.39 -4.43 17.91
N ALA A 163 18.90 -5.58 18.37
CA ALA A 163 19.32 -5.73 19.75
C ALA A 163 20.44 -4.73 20.08
N PRO A 164 20.44 -4.10 21.27
CA PRO A 164 21.52 -3.22 21.66
C PRO A 164 22.83 -3.98 21.78
N ILE A 165 23.92 -3.37 21.33
CA ILE A 165 25.25 -3.99 21.30
C ILE A 165 26.22 -3.30 22.27
N ILE A 166 27.14 -4.07 22.85
CA ILE A 166 28.26 -3.52 23.61
C ILE A 166 29.30 -3.00 22.61
N THR A 167 29.45 -1.68 22.50
CA THR A 167 30.42 -1.04 21.60
C THR A 167 31.73 -0.70 22.28
N SER A 168 31.77 -0.74 23.62
CA SER A 168 33.00 -0.67 24.39
C SER A 168 32.95 -1.67 25.54
N PRO A 169 33.92 -2.61 25.64
CA PRO A 169 33.93 -3.60 26.71
C PRO A 169 34.13 -2.93 28.08
N LEU A 170 33.83 -3.67 29.15
CA LEU A 170 34.09 -3.22 30.51
C LEU A 170 35.58 -2.94 30.72
N LYS A 171 35.90 -1.69 31.05
CA LYS A 171 37.26 -1.22 31.29
C LYS A 171 37.36 -0.55 32.66
N ILE A 172 38.27 -1.05 33.50
CA ILE A 172 38.62 -0.40 34.76
C ILE A 172 39.36 0.91 34.46
N ILE A 173 38.96 1.99 35.12
CA ILE A 173 39.56 3.32 34.99
C ILE A 173 40.29 3.77 36.25
N SER A 174 40.10 3.07 37.38
CA SER A 174 40.95 3.21 38.56
C SER A 174 42.38 2.70 38.29
N VAL A 175 43.38 3.27 38.97
CA VAL A 175 44.79 2.89 38.81
C VAL A 175 45.17 1.85 39.88
N PRO A 176 45.81 0.71 39.53
CA PRO A 176 46.24 -0.31 40.50
C PRO A 176 47.49 0.11 41.31
N PRO A 177 47.83 -0.57 42.43
CA PRO A 177 47.17 -1.77 43.00
C PRO A 177 45.85 -1.47 43.72
N TYR A 178 45.00 -2.49 43.86
CA TYR A 178 43.71 -2.41 44.56
C TYR A 178 43.77 -3.19 45.89
N TYR A 179 43.17 -2.65 46.94
CA TYR A 179 43.12 -3.21 48.28
C TYR A 179 41.68 -3.45 48.76
N ILE A 180 41.54 -4.20 49.86
CA ILE A 180 40.24 -4.48 50.48
C ILE A 180 39.59 -3.15 50.91
N GLY A 181 38.36 -2.93 50.43
CA GLY A 181 37.59 -1.72 50.71
C GLY A 181 37.72 -0.62 49.66
N ASP A 182 38.58 -0.79 48.65
CA ASP A 182 38.72 0.19 47.57
C ASP A 182 37.50 0.25 46.66
N THR A 183 37.11 1.47 46.29
CA THR A 183 36.13 1.69 45.22
C THR A 183 36.84 1.66 43.87
N ILE A 184 36.54 0.65 43.06
CA ILE A 184 37.05 0.53 41.69
C ILE A 184 35.99 1.09 40.72
N ASN A 185 36.37 2.10 39.94
CA ASN A 185 35.52 2.65 38.89
C ASN A 185 35.80 1.94 37.57
N ALA A 186 34.75 1.62 36.83
CA ALA A 186 34.82 1.04 35.49
C ALA A 186 33.81 1.72 34.56
N LYS A 187 34.03 1.59 33.26
CA LYS A 187 33.13 2.06 32.21
C LYS A 187 32.97 1.01 31.12
N PHE A 188 31.80 0.98 30.49
CA PHE A 188 31.50 0.25 29.27
C PHE A 188 30.51 1.10 28.46
N THR A 189 30.30 0.75 27.18
CA THR A 189 29.33 1.44 26.32
C THR A 189 28.39 0.42 25.71
N ILE A 190 27.09 0.64 25.86
CA ILE A 190 26.04 -0.03 25.09
C ILE A 190 25.48 1.00 24.11
N THR A 191 25.37 0.61 22.83
CA THR A 191 24.73 1.42 21.80
C THR A 191 23.38 0.80 21.45
N ASN A 192 22.33 1.62 21.52
CA ASN A 192 21.08 1.32 20.85
C ASN A 192 21.25 1.68 19.37
N GLU A 193 21.18 0.69 18.49
CA GLU A 193 21.26 0.90 17.04
C GLU A 193 19.88 1.01 16.39
N ASP A 194 18.82 0.87 17.18
CA ASP A 194 17.43 1.06 16.74
C ASP A 194 16.92 2.48 17.06
N SER A 195 15.85 2.87 16.37
CA SER A 195 15.07 4.08 16.64
C SER A 195 14.12 3.92 17.84
N ILE A 196 13.86 2.70 18.28
CA ILE A 196 12.98 2.39 19.41
C ILE A 196 13.75 2.53 20.74
N PRO A 197 13.19 3.17 21.78
CA PRO A 197 13.80 3.19 23.11
C PRO A 197 13.97 1.79 23.70
N ILE A 198 15.12 1.54 24.32
CA ILE A 198 15.39 0.31 25.06
C ILE A 198 15.28 0.54 26.56
N THR A 199 14.83 -0.48 27.29
CA THR A 199 14.80 -0.49 28.76
C THR A 199 15.57 -1.69 29.29
N PHE A 200 16.47 -1.45 30.25
CA PHE A 200 17.20 -2.52 30.92
C PHE A 200 16.49 -2.91 32.20
N SER A 201 16.05 -4.18 32.29
CA SER A 201 15.51 -4.74 33.54
C SER A 201 16.62 -5.24 34.48
N VAL A 202 17.71 -5.75 33.90
CA VAL A 202 18.88 -6.25 34.64
C VAL A 202 20.14 -5.87 33.86
N LEU A 203 21.14 -5.36 34.58
CA LEU A 203 22.50 -5.15 34.08
C LEU A 203 23.46 -5.87 35.01
N THR A 204 24.02 -6.99 34.55
CA THR A 204 25.00 -7.76 35.31
C THR A 204 26.39 -7.51 34.73
N ALA A 205 27.28 -6.93 35.54
CA ALA A 205 28.70 -6.82 35.25
C ALA A 205 29.46 -7.73 36.22
N GLY A 206 30.28 -8.65 35.69
CA GLY A 206 31.04 -9.60 36.49
C GLY A 206 32.48 -9.74 35.97
N GLY A 207 33.40 -10.04 36.88
CA GLY A 207 34.75 -10.49 36.55
C GLY A 207 34.81 -12.00 36.46
N ARG A 208 35.81 -12.54 35.76
CA ARG A 208 36.25 -13.92 35.98
C ARG A 208 37.12 -13.92 37.24
N ASP A 209 36.97 -14.91 38.12
CA ASP A 209 38.01 -15.18 39.11
C ASP A 209 39.35 -15.33 38.36
N PRO A 210 40.47 -14.86 38.95
CA PRO A 210 41.79 -14.96 38.34
C PRO A 210 42.16 -16.41 37.96
#